data_AF-A0A1Y4CRC7-F1
#
_entry.id   AF-A0A1Y4CRC7-F1
#
_cell.length_a   1.000
_cell.length_b   1.000
_cell.length_c   1.000
_cell.angle_alpha   90.00
_cell.angle_beta   90.00
_cell.angle_gamma   90.00
#
_symmetry.space_group_name_H-M   'P 1'
#
loop_
_entity.id
_entity.type
_entity.pdbx_description
1 polymer ?
#
loop_
_entity_poly.entity_id
_entity_poly.type
_entity_poly.pdbx_seq_one_letter_code
_entity_poly.pdbx_strand_id
1 'polypeptide(L)'
;MTSPLDSYTVSMDGLHFSDEAKARMAARLQEVATARDAEKNAQPAAPAEVLTTPARRPRRWARVAAGLVLALTLGGGGTVAVAAGVLPNPADVLFDVFGGAPAQTELLNEVGRPIGASATSNGVTVTAEAVVGDRSNFTVVYDVEFGDPSALEGIEPGEDGTLPLVAEATRYVDGVNGGGGGSWFFDADPGDGTIQYAETMGFTTWNGAGIIGRTMRFWMSEIRAYDAEGGYTTLVTGNWSLKFEMNYVDTTVDLPAGQETTWQGADVTVDAVAVSSVGVTVDYTIDRQIGDLGSSGKMSDEAKAKTEAVTGLPVTVTFADGTTFDATNANTHAEEQDDGTSAATKTVTYDRIVAAGDIVSVTVGDVEIPVSAA
;
A
#
# COMPACT_ATOMS: atom_id res chain seq x y z
N MET A 1 -38.83 -8.65 37.36
CA MET A 1 -38.55 -8.48 35.91
C MET A 1 -38.08 -7.05 35.73
N THR A 2 -36.76 -6.87 35.70
CA THR A 2 -36.09 -5.58 35.44
C THR A 2 -35.90 -5.42 33.94
N SER A 3 -36.10 -4.19 33.44
CA SER A 3 -36.22 -3.89 32.01
C SER A 3 -34.85 -3.98 31.32
N PRO A 4 -34.75 -4.50 30.07
CA PRO A 4 -33.49 -4.63 29.33
C PRO A 4 -32.74 -3.30 29.12
N LEU A 5 -33.45 -2.17 29.19
CA LEU A 5 -32.90 -0.82 29.01
C LEU A 5 -32.01 -0.36 30.18
N ASP A 6 -32.23 -0.88 31.40
CA ASP A 6 -31.40 -0.54 32.57
C ASP A 6 -30.02 -1.20 32.51
N SER A 7 -29.89 -2.33 31.79
CA SER A 7 -28.60 -3.01 31.63
C SER A 7 -27.67 -2.33 30.61
N TYR A 8 -28.25 -1.61 29.65
CA TYR A 8 -27.52 -0.94 28.57
C TYR A 8 -26.95 0.42 28.99
N THR A 9 -27.65 1.14 29.88
CA THR A 9 -27.16 2.40 30.46
C THR A 9 -26.03 2.16 31.46
N VAL A 10 -26.11 1.09 32.26
CA VAL A 10 -25.05 0.70 33.20
C VAL A 10 -23.78 0.23 32.47
N SER A 11 -23.89 -0.36 31.28
CA SER A 11 -22.72 -0.72 30.46
C SER A 11 -22.06 0.48 29.76
N MET A 12 -22.77 1.60 29.59
CA MET A 12 -22.26 2.82 28.95
C MET A 12 -21.56 3.76 29.94
N ASP A 13 -22.00 3.80 31.21
CA ASP A 13 -21.36 4.63 32.25
C ASP A 13 -19.92 4.19 32.58
N GLY A 14 -19.52 2.98 32.19
CA GLY A 14 -18.15 2.46 32.35
C GLY A 14 -17.17 2.82 31.23
N LEU A 15 -17.62 3.48 30.15
CA LEU A 15 -16.79 3.81 28.97
C LEU A 15 -16.30 5.26 28.93
N HIS A 16 -16.52 6.03 30.00
CA HIS A 16 -16.02 7.40 30.10
C HIS A 16 -14.63 7.42 30.75
N PHE A 17 -13.69 8.14 30.12
CA PHE A 17 -12.44 8.50 30.77
C PHE A 17 -12.74 9.21 32.09
N SER A 18 -12.07 8.77 33.16
CA SER A 18 -12.15 9.47 34.44
C SER A 18 -11.73 10.92 34.29
N ASP A 19 -12.27 11.81 35.12
CA ASP A 19 -11.92 13.24 35.05
C ASP A 19 -10.41 13.46 35.28
N GLU A 20 -9.76 12.57 36.01
CA GLU A 20 -8.31 12.54 36.18
C GLU A 20 -7.56 12.07 34.92
N ALA A 21 -8.12 11.15 34.13
CA ALA A 21 -7.58 10.78 32.82
C ALA A 21 -7.72 11.94 31.82
N LYS A 22 -8.87 12.64 31.81
CA LYS A 22 -9.08 13.84 30.98
C LYS A 22 -8.13 14.97 31.38
N ALA A 23 -7.93 15.21 32.68
CA ALA A 23 -7.00 16.23 33.17
C ALA A 23 -5.55 15.92 32.79
N ARG A 24 -5.12 14.66 32.89
CA ARG A 24 -3.78 14.24 32.44
C ARG A 24 -3.61 14.38 30.93
N MET A 25 -4.64 14.07 30.14
CA MET A 25 -4.61 14.20 28.69
C MET A 25 -4.55 15.67 28.25
N ALA A 26 -5.33 16.55 28.90
CA ALA A 26 -5.28 17.98 28.67
C ALA A 26 -3.91 18.59 29.03
N ALA A 27 -3.32 18.17 30.16
CA ALA A 27 -1.98 18.62 30.56
C ALA A 27 -0.90 18.21 29.53
N ARG A 28 -0.96 16.96 29.03
CA ARG A 28 -0.04 16.48 27.97
C ARG A 28 -0.21 17.23 26.65
N LEU A 29 -1.45 17.53 26.24
CA LEU A 29 -1.71 18.31 25.03
C LEU A 29 -1.17 19.73 25.14
N GLN A 30 -1.28 20.35 26.32
CA GLN A 30 -0.76 21.68 26.58
C GLN A 30 0.77 21.70 26.58
N GLU A 31 1.42 20.67 27.14
CA GLU A 31 2.87 20.50 27.11
C GLU A 31 3.40 20.35 25.66
N VAL A 32 2.74 19.54 24.84
CA VAL A 32 3.07 19.36 23.42
C VAL A 32 2.87 20.65 22.61
N ALA A 33 1.80 21.40 22.89
CA ALA A 33 1.57 22.70 22.25
C ALA A 33 2.67 23.72 22.60
N THR A 34 3.07 23.79 23.88
CA THR A 34 4.15 24.70 24.31
C THR A 34 5.52 24.33 23.75
N ALA A 35 5.80 23.04 23.56
CA ALA A 35 7.02 22.57 22.92
C ALA A 35 7.07 22.97 21.43
N ARG A 36 5.94 22.88 20.71
CA ARG A 36 5.82 23.33 19.32
C ARG A 36 5.98 24.84 19.14
N ASP A 37 5.45 25.63 20.06
CA ASP A 37 5.58 27.09 20.02
C ASP A 37 7.01 27.56 20.31
N ALA A 38 7.75 26.83 21.15
CA ALA A 38 9.17 27.09 21.39
C ALA A 38 10.03 26.76 20.16
N GLU A 39 9.71 25.69 19.43
CA GLU A 39 10.43 25.26 18.22
C GLU A 39 10.18 26.22 17.04
N LYS A 40 8.95 26.74 16.90
CA LYS A 40 8.58 27.70 15.84
C LYS A 40 9.27 29.07 15.99
N ASN A 41 9.64 29.46 17.21
CA ASN A 41 10.24 30.77 17.49
C ASN A 41 11.78 30.79 17.41
N ALA A 42 12.44 29.65 17.12
CA ALA A 42 13.90 29.53 17.14
C ALA A 42 14.59 29.59 15.76
N GLN A 43 13.86 29.73 14.64
CA GLN A 43 14.47 29.71 13.30
C GLN A 43 14.83 31.14 12.80
N PRO A 44 16.10 31.46 12.46
CA PRO A 44 16.46 32.74 11.85
C PRO A 44 16.12 32.77 10.35
N ALA A 45 15.69 33.94 9.86
CA ALA A 45 15.34 34.17 8.45
C ALA A 45 16.50 34.79 7.64
N ALA A 46 16.87 34.19 6.50
CA ALA A 46 17.45 34.82 5.29
C ALA A 46 17.61 33.75 4.15
N PRO A 47 17.94 34.12 2.89
CA PRO A 47 17.01 34.43 1.79
C PRO A 47 17.08 33.43 0.61
N ALA A 48 16.18 33.61 -0.36
CA ALA A 48 15.87 32.72 -1.47
C ALA A 48 16.97 32.57 -2.56
N GLU A 49 17.21 31.34 -3.02
CA GLU A 49 17.68 31.03 -4.39
C GLU A 49 17.42 29.56 -4.81
N VAL A 50 16.94 29.42 -6.05
CA VAL A 50 16.95 28.31 -7.04
C VAL A 50 16.35 26.93 -6.70
N LEU A 51 15.29 26.60 -7.46
CA LEU A 51 14.59 25.31 -7.56
C LEU A 51 15.46 24.19 -8.14
N THR A 52 15.67 23.13 -7.37
CA THR A 52 15.98 21.77 -7.85
C THR A 52 15.41 20.72 -6.90
N THR A 53 14.54 19.84 -7.42
CA THR A 53 14.10 18.49 -6.92
C THR A 53 13.47 18.38 -5.51
N PRO A 54 12.29 17.73 -5.35
CA PRO A 54 11.72 17.50 -4.03
C PRO A 54 12.43 16.32 -3.34
N ALA A 55 13.28 16.65 -2.37
CA ALA A 55 13.74 15.69 -1.36
C ALA A 55 12.56 15.30 -0.46
N ARG A 56 12.25 14.00 -0.39
CA ARG A 56 11.29 13.45 0.57
C ARG A 56 11.76 13.78 2.00
N ARG A 57 10.87 14.34 2.83
CA ARG A 57 11.18 14.70 4.22
C ARG A 57 11.26 13.45 5.11
N PRO A 58 12.19 13.37 6.07
CA PRO A 58 12.28 12.22 6.97
C PRO A 58 11.06 12.14 7.90
N ARG A 59 10.43 10.95 7.94
CA ARG A 59 9.27 10.63 8.79
C ARG A 59 9.75 10.44 10.25
N ARG A 60 9.14 11.17 11.19
CA ARG A 60 9.41 11.01 12.64
C ARG A 60 8.28 10.19 13.26
N TRP A 61 8.61 9.01 13.78
CA TRP A 61 7.65 8.08 14.39
C TRP A 61 7.21 8.53 15.78
N ALA A 62 5.90 8.49 16.03
CA ALA A 62 5.31 8.66 17.34
C ALA A 62 4.92 7.27 17.87
N ARG A 63 5.49 6.89 19.01
CA ARG A 63 5.33 5.57 19.64
C ARG A 63 3.90 5.31 20.10
N VAL A 64 3.32 4.18 19.71
CA VAL A 64 2.17 3.56 20.39
C VAL A 64 2.56 2.12 20.72
N ALA A 65 2.67 1.81 22.01
CA ALA A 65 2.94 0.45 22.48
C ALA A 65 1.62 -0.29 22.73
N ALA A 66 1.46 -1.47 22.12
CA ALA A 66 0.49 -2.47 22.56
C ALA A 66 1.11 -3.87 22.39
N GLY A 67 1.15 -4.64 23.47
CA GLY A 67 1.90 -5.90 23.54
C GLY A 67 1.08 -7.15 23.85
N LEU A 68 1.82 -8.26 23.85
CA LEU A 68 1.58 -9.65 24.31
C LEU A 68 0.91 -10.61 23.32
N VAL A 69 1.71 -11.53 22.77
CA VAL A 69 1.28 -12.84 22.25
C VAL A 69 1.86 -13.96 23.12
N LEU A 70 0.99 -14.88 23.54
CA LEU A 70 1.35 -16.08 24.30
C LEU A 70 1.49 -17.27 23.34
N ALA A 71 2.71 -17.79 23.17
CA ALA A 71 2.98 -18.96 22.35
C ALA A 71 2.43 -20.25 23.00
N LEU A 72 1.54 -20.95 22.30
CA LEU A 72 1.22 -22.35 22.59
C LEU A 72 1.71 -23.23 21.43
N THR A 73 2.86 -23.87 21.65
CA THR A 73 3.42 -24.87 20.76
C THR A 73 2.71 -26.20 20.95
N LEU A 74 2.02 -26.69 19.93
CA LEU A 74 1.75 -28.13 19.76
C LEU A 74 2.07 -28.54 18.33
N GLY A 75 3.01 -29.47 18.22
CA GLY A 75 3.69 -29.81 16.98
C GLY A 75 2.89 -30.62 15.98
N GLY A 76 3.42 -30.61 14.75
CA GLY A 76 3.35 -31.71 13.79
C GLY A 76 2.05 -31.85 13.02
N GLY A 77 1.96 -31.17 11.88
CA GLY A 77 1.01 -31.46 10.80
C GLY A 77 0.19 -30.23 10.42
N GLY A 78 0.31 -29.81 9.16
CA GLY A 78 -0.25 -28.57 8.64
C GLY A 78 -1.73 -28.37 8.99
N THR A 79 -1.98 -27.44 9.88
CA THR A 79 -3.28 -26.82 10.14
C THR A 79 -3.03 -25.34 10.29
N VAL A 80 -3.79 -24.52 9.56
CA VAL A 80 -3.80 -23.05 9.70
C VAL A 80 -4.16 -22.75 11.17
N ALA A 81 -3.21 -22.21 11.92
CA ALA A 81 -3.48 -21.71 13.26
C ALA A 81 -4.01 -20.29 13.10
N VAL A 82 -5.26 -20.05 13.47
CA VAL A 82 -5.75 -18.68 13.66
C VAL A 82 -5.28 -18.29 15.05
N ALA A 83 -4.36 -17.34 15.15
CA ALA A 83 -3.99 -16.77 16.45
C ALA A 83 -5.24 -16.08 17.02
N ALA A 84 -5.83 -16.65 18.08
CA ALA A 84 -6.91 -16.01 18.83
C ALA A 84 -6.34 -14.90 19.73
N GLY A 85 -5.69 -13.91 19.12
CA GLY A 85 -5.34 -12.63 19.71
C GLY A 85 -6.35 -11.56 19.30
N VAL A 86 -6.40 -10.44 20.01
CA VAL A 86 -7.06 -9.24 19.48
C VAL A 86 -6.28 -8.84 18.24
N LEU A 87 -6.88 -9.01 17.04
CA LEU A 87 -6.25 -8.57 15.80
C LEU A 87 -5.94 -7.08 15.90
N PRO A 88 -4.76 -6.63 15.44
CA PRO A 88 -4.47 -5.21 15.41
C PRO A 88 -5.50 -4.52 14.52
N ASN A 89 -5.72 -3.24 14.81
CA ASN A 89 -6.61 -2.45 13.98
C ASN A 89 -5.95 -2.29 12.59
N PRO A 90 -6.63 -2.66 11.47
CA PRO A 90 -6.09 -2.45 10.14
C PRO A 90 -5.61 -1.03 9.88
N ALA A 91 -6.25 -0.04 10.51
CA ALA A 91 -5.81 1.34 10.36
C ALA A 91 -4.44 1.62 10.94
N ASP A 92 -4.07 1.00 12.06
CA ASP A 92 -2.75 1.17 12.66
C ASP A 92 -1.68 0.55 11.74
N VAL A 93 -1.94 -0.67 11.25
CA VAL A 93 -1.02 -1.39 10.34
C VAL A 93 -0.84 -0.67 8.99
N LEU A 94 -1.95 -0.23 8.39
CA LEU A 94 -1.91 0.47 7.10
C LEU A 94 -1.38 1.90 7.24
N PHE A 95 -1.50 2.52 8.42
CA PHE A 95 -0.90 3.83 8.67
C PHE A 95 0.61 3.80 8.56
N ASP A 96 1.28 2.73 8.99
CA ASP A 96 2.74 2.63 8.90
C ASP A 96 3.22 2.46 7.46
N VAL A 97 2.42 1.79 6.62
CA VAL A 97 2.66 1.66 5.17
C VAL A 97 2.52 3.01 4.47
N PHE A 98 1.37 3.65 4.66
CA PHE A 98 0.95 4.80 3.85
C PHE A 98 1.33 6.16 4.45
N GLY A 99 1.68 6.20 5.73
CA GLY A 99 2.10 7.38 6.49
C GLY A 99 1.04 8.48 6.52
N GLY A 100 0.29 8.60 7.62
CA GLY A 100 -0.88 9.48 7.64
C GLY A 100 -0.97 10.58 8.68
N ALA A 101 -1.92 11.48 8.44
CA ALA A 101 -2.49 12.37 9.45
C ALA A 101 -3.68 11.66 10.13
N PRO A 102 -4.14 12.07 11.32
CA PRO A 102 -5.24 11.41 12.02
C PRO A 102 -6.52 11.18 11.18
N ALA A 103 -6.85 12.09 10.27
CA ALA A 103 -8.00 11.97 9.35
C ALA A 103 -7.90 10.75 8.41
N GLN A 104 -6.69 10.27 8.10
CA GLN A 104 -6.49 9.07 7.28
C GLN A 104 -6.70 7.78 8.09
N THR A 105 -6.64 7.84 9.42
CA THR A 105 -6.88 6.68 10.30
C THR A 105 -8.34 6.23 10.23
N GLU A 106 -9.29 7.18 10.17
CA GLU A 106 -10.72 6.87 10.02
C GLU A 106 -11.02 6.25 8.65
N LEU A 107 -10.46 6.80 7.58
CA LEU A 107 -10.59 6.25 6.24
C LEU A 107 -9.99 4.83 6.15
N LEU A 108 -8.83 4.61 6.76
CA LEU A 108 -8.20 3.30 6.81
C LEU A 108 -9.04 2.25 7.55
N ASN A 109 -9.72 2.64 8.64
CA ASN A 109 -10.70 1.78 9.31
C ASN A 109 -11.88 1.42 8.39
N GLU A 110 -12.26 2.34 7.52
CA GLU A 110 -13.35 2.15 6.58
C GLU A 110 -12.96 1.22 5.42
N VAL A 111 -11.76 1.37 4.86
CA VAL A 111 -11.35 0.66 3.64
C VAL A 111 -10.62 -0.65 3.89
N GLY A 112 -9.83 -0.72 4.96
CA GLY A 112 -9.04 -1.89 5.32
C GLY A 112 -9.85 -2.92 6.11
N ARG A 113 -9.47 -4.20 6.04
CA ARG A 113 -10.01 -5.23 6.94
C ARG A 113 -8.89 -6.08 7.54
N PRO A 114 -9.10 -6.57 8.77
CA PRO A 114 -8.13 -7.46 9.39
C PRO A 114 -8.24 -8.85 8.76
N ILE A 115 -7.11 -9.56 8.71
CA ILE A 115 -7.03 -10.91 8.15
C ILE A 115 -6.77 -11.93 9.26
N GLY A 116 -5.63 -11.82 9.96
CA GLY A 116 -5.26 -12.69 11.08
C GLY A 116 -4.84 -14.12 10.73
N ALA A 117 -4.60 -14.41 9.46
CA ALA A 117 -4.07 -15.70 9.03
C ALA A 117 -2.57 -15.72 9.31
N SER A 118 -2.05 -16.77 9.93
CA SER A 118 -0.61 -16.86 10.22
C SER A 118 -0.03 -18.25 9.95
N ALA A 119 1.29 -18.27 9.80
CA ALA A 119 2.10 -19.48 9.75
C ALA A 119 3.40 -19.25 10.52
N THR A 120 3.89 -20.28 11.23
CA THR A 120 5.17 -20.22 11.93
C THR A 120 6.09 -21.30 11.39
N SER A 121 7.33 -20.91 11.09
CA SER A 121 8.38 -21.82 10.62
C SER A 121 9.75 -21.29 11.06
N ASN A 122 10.62 -22.18 11.51
CA ASN A 122 12.01 -21.86 11.91
C ASN A 122 12.13 -20.66 12.88
N GLY A 123 11.22 -20.59 13.85
CA GLY A 123 11.25 -19.53 14.87
C GLY A 123 10.74 -18.18 14.40
N VAL A 124 10.20 -18.07 13.18
CA VAL A 124 9.58 -16.85 12.66
C VAL A 124 8.10 -17.11 12.38
N THR A 125 7.25 -16.20 12.84
CA THR A 125 5.81 -16.19 12.56
C THR A 125 5.50 -15.11 11.55
N VAL A 126 4.79 -15.48 10.48
CA VAL A 126 4.30 -14.55 9.45
C VAL A 126 2.80 -14.49 9.58
N THR A 127 2.24 -13.31 9.81
CA THR A 127 0.81 -13.06 9.95
C THR A 127 0.36 -12.08 8.90
N ALA A 128 -0.61 -12.43 8.08
CA ALA A 128 -1.31 -11.46 7.24
C ALA A 128 -2.21 -10.63 8.15
N GLU A 129 -1.93 -9.33 8.28
CA GLU A 129 -2.59 -8.46 9.24
C GLU A 129 -3.77 -7.73 8.64
N ALA A 130 -3.54 -7.04 7.52
CA ALA A 130 -4.54 -6.20 6.89
C ALA A 130 -4.49 -6.26 5.37
N VAL A 131 -5.66 -6.09 4.75
CA VAL A 131 -5.79 -5.84 3.31
C VAL A 131 -6.60 -4.58 3.07
N VAL A 132 -6.16 -3.82 2.07
CA VAL A 132 -6.91 -2.73 1.44
C VAL A 132 -6.83 -2.90 -0.07
N GLY A 133 -7.80 -2.38 -0.81
CA GLY A 133 -7.77 -2.47 -2.26
C GLY A 133 -8.87 -1.67 -2.93
N ASP A 134 -8.92 -1.82 -4.24
CA ASP A 134 -9.94 -1.29 -5.12
C ASP A 134 -10.29 -2.33 -6.21
N ARG A 135 -10.95 -1.90 -7.29
CA ARG A 135 -11.33 -2.78 -8.41
C ARG A 135 -10.16 -3.45 -9.13
N SER A 136 -8.98 -2.84 -9.11
CA SER A 136 -7.80 -3.20 -9.92
C SER A 136 -6.51 -3.35 -9.12
N ASN A 137 -6.49 -2.94 -7.86
CA ASN A 137 -5.34 -2.91 -6.97
C ASN A 137 -5.66 -3.52 -5.61
N PHE A 138 -4.66 -4.09 -4.95
CA PHE A 138 -4.72 -4.36 -3.52
C PHE A 138 -3.35 -4.19 -2.86
N THR A 139 -3.36 -3.93 -1.56
CA THR A 139 -2.18 -3.98 -0.70
C THR A 139 -2.47 -4.91 0.47
N VAL A 140 -1.57 -5.86 0.73
CA VAL A 140 -1.59 -6.70 1.94
C VAL A 140 -0.37 -6.38 2.78
N VAL A 141 -0.57 -6.26 4.09
CA VAL A 141 0.51 -6.08 5.06
C VAL A 141 0.61 -7.33 5.92
N TYR A 142 1.84 -7.78 6.13
CA TYR A 142 2.16 -8.92 6.95
C TYR A 142 3.11 -8.50 8.07
N ASP A 143 2.87 -8.96 9.28
CA ASP A 143 3.86 -8.95 10.35
C ASP A 143 4.75 -10.18 10.22
N VAL A 144 6.05 -9.99 10.42
CA VAL A 144 7.08 -11.02 10.43
C VAL A 144 7.80 -10.96 11.77
N GLU A 145 7.28 -11.72 12.72
CA GLU A 145 7.79 -11.79 14.10
C GLU A 145 8.92 -12.83 14.20
N PHE A 146 10.11 -12.37 14.60
CA PHE A 146 11.26 -13.21 14.88
C PHE A 146 11.27 -13.58 16.37
N GLY A 147 11.20 -14.88 16.66
CA GLY A 147 11.32 -15.39 18.03
C GLY A 147 12.71 -15.14 18.65
N ASP A 148 13.71 -14.82 17.84
CA ASP A 148 15.01 -14.31 18.24
C ASP A 148 15.26 -12.95 17.57
N PRO A 149 15.03 -11.82 18.28
CA PRO A 149 15.22 -10.48 17.74
C PRO A 149 16.66 -10.19 17.30
N SER A 150 17.67 -10.93 17.78
CA SER A 150 19.06 -10.73 17.37
C SER A 150 19.30 -11.04 15.89
N ALA A 151 18.38 -11.77 15.25
CA ALA A 151 18.38 -11.98 13.81
C ALA A 151 18.28 -10.67 13.01
N LEU A 152 17.68 -9.62 13.60
CA LEU A 152 17.51 -8.31 12.95
C LEU A 152 18.66 -7.34 13.25
N GLU A 153 19.62 -7.70 14.11
CA GLU A 153 20.74 -6.82 14.46
C GLU A 153 21.56 -6.42 13.23
N GLY A 154 21.73 -5.11 13.04
CA GLY A 154 22.50 -4.54 11.94
C GLY A 154 21.73 -4.39 10.61
N ILE A 155 20.44 -4.74 10.59
CA ILE A 155 19.56 -4.37 9.48
C ILE A 155 19.02 -2.97 9.76
N GLU A 156 19.43 -2.00 8.95
CA GLU A 156 19.04 -0.61 9.09
C GLU A 156 18.23 -0.18 7.86
N PRO A 157 17.18 0.65 8.03
CA PRO A 157 16.40 1.15 6.91
C PRO A 157 17.22 2.10 6.03
N GLY A 158 16.94 2.07 4.73
CA GLY A 158 17.43 3.04 3.76
C GLY A 158 16.81 4.42 3.95
N GLU A 159 17.22 5.38 3.12
CA GLU A 159 16.71 6.76 3.18
C GLU A 159 15.18 6.88 2.99
N ASP A 160 14.58 5.91 2.30
CA ASP A 160 13.13 5.83 2.08
C ASP A 160 12.36 5.10 3.18
N GLY A 161 13.06 4.63 4.22
CA GLY A 161 12.47 3.90 5.34
C GLY A 161 12.27 2.40 5.09
N THR A 162 12.67 1.88 3.92
CA THR A 162 12.57 0.45 3.61
C THR A 162 13.80 -0.30 4.13
N LEU A 163 13.62 -1.52 4.62
CA LEU A 163 14.73 -2.39 4.98
C LEU A 163 15.31 -3.02 3.71
N PRO A 164 16.63 -3.25 3.64
CA PRO A 164 17.31 -3.88 2.49
C PRO A 164 17.08 -5.40 2.47
N LEU A 165 15.81 -5.81 2.57
CA LEU A 165 15.38 -7.19 2.66
C LEU A 165 14.52 -7.55 1.45
N VAL A 166 14.61 -8.81 1.02
CA VAL A 166 13.77 -9.38 -0.04
C VAL A 166 13.23 -10.73 0.40
N ALA A 167 11.94 -10.94 0.16
CA ALA A 167 11.27 -12.21 0.37
C ALA A 167 11.26 -13.02 -0.92
N GLU A 168 11.58 -14.31 -0.82
CA GLU A 168 11.21 -15.28 -1.84
C GLU A 168 9.76 -15.70 -1.59
N ALA A 169 8.83 -14.92 -2.16
CA ALA A 169 7.39 -15.06 -1.96
C ALA A 169 6.63 -15.24 -3.28
N THR A 170 5.49 -15.91 -3.21
CA THR A 170 4.53 -16.10 -4.30
C THR A 170 3.13 -16.00 -3.76
N ARG A 171 2.24 -15.40 -4.55
CA ARG A 171 0.83 -15.25 -4.21
C ARG A 171 -0.08 -15.65 -5.37
N TYR A 172 -1.28 -16.08 -5.02
CA TYR A 172 -2.33 -16.41 -5.97
C TYR A 172 -3.70 -16.04 -5.39
N VAL A 173 -4.44 -15.20 -6.10
CA VAL A 173 -5.85 -14.90 -5.80
C VAL A 173 -6.72 -15.66 -6.79
N ASP A 174 -7.75 -16.35 -6.30
CA ASP A 174 -8.62 -17.15 -7.15
C ASP A 174 -9.20 -16.32 -8.31
N GLY A 175 -8.95 -16.75 -9.54
CA GLY A 175 -9.46 -16.13 -10.78
C GLY A 175 -8.75 -14.85 -11.26
N VAL A 176 -7.57 -14.53 -10.71
CA VAL A 176 -6.63 -13.53 -11.27
C VAL A 176 -5.71 -14.18 -12.32
N ASN A 177 -5.60 -13.61 -13.53
CA ASN A 177 -4.73 -14.10 -14.64
C ASN A 177 -3.41 -13.36 -14.74
N GLY A 178 -3.45 -12.09 -14.39
CA GLY A 178 -2.37 -11.17 -14.64
C GLY A 178 -2.29 -10.20 -13.50
N GLY A 179 -1.10 -9.66 -13.31
CA GLY A 179 -0.85 -8.69 -12.27
C GLY A 179 0.62 -8.41 -12.16
N GLY A 180 0.92 -7.30 -11.51
CA GLY A 180 2.26 -6.82 -11.28
C GLY A 180 2.23 -5.76 -10.20
N GLY A 181 3.35 -5.58 -9.53
CA GLY A 181 3.44 -4.71 -8.39
C GLY A 181 4.76 -4.90 -7.66
N GLY A 182 4.80 -4.41 -6.43
CA GLY A 182 6.01 -4.37 -5.63
C GLY A 182 5.77 -4.91 -4.22
N SER A 183 6.86 -5.23 -3.55
CA SER A 183 6.84 -5.57 -2.14
C SER A 183 8.10 -5.05 -1.47
N TRP A 184 8.01 -4.68 -0.21
CA TRP A 184 9.13 -4.15 0.56
C TRP A 184 8.97 -4.52 2.03
N PHE A 185 10.09 -4.49 2.73
CA PHE A 185 10.12 -4.59 4.18
C PHE A 185 10.28 -3.20 4.80
N PHE A 186 9.72 -3.01 5.98
CA PHE A 186 9.95 -1.85 6.84
C PHE A 186 9.83 -2.29 8.30
N ASP A 187 10.23 -1.42 9.21
CA ASP A 187 10.16 -1.66 10.65
C ASP A 187 9.37 -0.53 11.30
N ALA A 188 8.15 -0.83 11.76
CA ALA A 188 7.28 0.13 12.42
C ALA A 188 7.74 0.44 13.86
N ASP A 189 8.33 -0.53 14.57
CA ASP A 189 8.86 -0.38 15.93
C ASP A 189 10.20 -1.13 16.10
N PRO A 190 11.35 -0.48 15.81
CA PRO A 190 12.66 -1.14 15.90
C PRO A 190 13.07 -1.58 17.30
N GLY A 191 12.25 -1.31 18.32
CA GLY A 191 12.45 -1.81 19.67
C GLY A 191 11.92 -3.23 19.88
N ASP A 192 11.23 -3.81 18.90
CA ASP A 192 10.65 -5.14 19.00
C ASP A 192 11.33 -6.17 18.07
N GLY A 193 10.78 -7.39 18.01
CA GLY A 193 11.29 -8.46 17.17
C GLY A 193 10.51 -8.61 15.85
N THR A 194 9.76 -7.60 15.43
CA THR A 194 8.77 -7.68 14.36
C THR A 194 9.08 -6.67 13.27
N ILE A 195 9.20 -7.15 12.04
CA ILE A 195 9.24 -6.28 10.87
C ILE A 195 7.98 -6.50 10.04
N GLN A 196 7.64 -5.52 9.22
CA GLN A 196 6.50 -5.61 8.32
C GLN A 196 6.98 -5.95 6.91
N TYR A 197 6.19 -6.75 6.22
CA TYR A 197 6.28 -6.98 4.79
C TYR A 197 5.01 -6.46 4.14
N ALA A 198 5.12 -5.44 3.29
CA ALA A 198 3.99 -4.93 2.52
C ALA A 198 4.10 -5.37 1.06
N GLU A 199 2.97 -5.73 0.47
CA GLU A 199 2.87 -6.12 -0.93
C GLU A 199 1.72 -5.37 -1.60
N THR A 200 2.01 -4.61 -2.66
CA THR A 200 1.02 -3.92 -3.47
C THR A 200 0.97 -4.49 -4.88
N MET A 201 -0.23 -4.77 -5.38
CA MET A 201 -0.44 -5.45 -6.66
C MET A 201 -1.58 -4.82 -7.44
N GLY A 202 -1.29 -4.47 -8.70
CA GLY A 202 -2.32 -4.38 -9.72
C GLY A 202 -2.67 -5.79 -10.21
N PHE A 203 -3.94 -6.04 -10.52
CA PHE A 203 -4.41 -7.33 -11.01
C PHE A 203 -5.42 -7.20 -12.15
N THR A 204 -5.54 -8.27 -12.94
CA THR A 204 -6.59 -8.46 -13.93
C THR A 204 -7.29 -9.79 -13.69
N THR A 205 -8.55 -9.90 -14.12
CA THR A 205 -9.33 -11.15 -14.06
C THR A 205 -9.92 -11.47 -15.43
N TRP A 206 -10.16 -12.76 -15.72
CA TRP A 206 -10.63 -13.24 -17.03
C TRP A 206 -11.94 -12.61 -17.53
N ASN A 207 -12.74 -12.05 -16.63
CA ASN A 207 -14.07 -11.52 -16.93
C ASN A 207 -14.33 -10.16 -16.30
N GLY A 208 -13.28 -9.46 -15.85
CA GLY A 208 -13.41 -8.18 -15.14
C GLY A 208 -14.12 -8.29 -13.78
N ALA A 209 -14.36 -9.50 -13.25
CA ALA A 209 -14.98 -9.64 -11.94
C ALA A 209 -13.95 -9.30 -10.84
N GLY A 210 -14.40 -8.59 -9.81
CA GLY A 210 -13.56 -8.23 -8.66
C GLY A 210 -13.12 -9.45 -7.84
N ILE A 211 -12.13 -9.21 -6.97
CA ILE A 211 -11.54 -10.23 -6.09
C ILE A 211 -12.06 -10.21 -4.65
N ILE A 212 -12.95 -9.28 -4.31
CA ILE A 212 -13.57 -9.22 -2.99
C ILE A 212 -14.32 -10.54 -2.72
N GLY A 213 -14.10 -11.13 -1.54
CA GLY A 213 -14.64 -12.43 -1.14
C GLY A 213 -13.92 -13.64 -1.76
N ARG A 214 -12.85 -13.43 -2.56
CA ARG A 214 -12.06 -14.53 -3.12
C ARG A 214 -10.91 -14.92 -2.22
N THR A 215 -10.46 -16.16 -2.35
CA THR A 215 -9.31 -16.64 -1.58
C THR A 215 -7.99 -16.14 -2.18
N MET A 216 -7.15 -15.56 -1.32
CA MET A 216 -5.71 -15.37 -1.51
C MET A 216 -4.94 -16.54 -0.89
N ARG A 217 -3.92 -17.01 -1.60
CA ARG A 217 -2.94 -18.00 -1.15
C ARG A 217 -1.57 -17.35 -1.25
N PHE A 218 -0.87 -17.29 -0.13
CA PHE A 218 0.46 -16.71 -0.05
C PHE A 218 1.44 -17.78 0.42
N TRP A 219 2.62 -17.81 -0.20
CA TRP A 219 3.73 -18.67 0.13
C TRP A 219 5.01 -17.85 0.21
N MET A 220 5.79 -18.06 1.26
CA MET A 220 7.13 -17.50 1.40
C MET A 220 8.08 -18.61 1.88
N SER A 221 9.27 -18.67 1.29
CA SER A 221 10.29 -19.70 1.59
C SER A 221 11.57 -19.14 2.19
N GLU A 222 11.88 -17.87 1.96
CA GLU A 222 13.15 -17.26 2.36
C GLU A 222 13.02 -15.75 2.54
N ILE A 223 13.78 -15.20 3.49
CA ILE A 223 14.05 -13.76 3.61
C ILE A 223 15.56 -13.56 3.50
N ARG A 224 15.99 -12.65 2.61
CA ARG A 224 17.39 -12.32 2.33
C ARG A 224 17.66 -10.86 2.70
N ALA A 225 18.82 -10.60 3.29
CA ALA A 225 19.35 -9.26 3.47
C ALA A 225 20.38 -8.96 2.38
N TYR A 226 20.26 -7.81 1.74
CA TYR A 226 21.19 -7.33 0.71
C TYR A 226 22.15 -6.30 1.30
N ASP A 227 23.41 -6.37 0.88
CA ASP A 227 24.39 -5.33 1.14
C ASP A 227 24.42 -4.28 0.02
N ALA A 228 25.14 -3.18 0.25
CA ALA A 228 25.29 -2.09 -0.71
C ALA A 228 26.04 -2.49 -2.00
N GLU A 229 26.74 -3.63 -2.00
CA GLU A 229 27.50 -4.15 -3.14
C GLU A 229 26.67 -5.15 -3.98
N GLY A 230 25.43 -5.42 -3.58
CA GLY A 230 24.52 -6.37 -4.23
C GLY A 230 24.76 -7.83 -3.84
N GLY A 231 25.63 -8.08 -2.87
CA GLY A 231 25.70 -9.37 -2.18
C GLY A 231 24.45 -9.56 -1.31
N TYR A 232 24.13 -10.82 -1.02
CA TYR A 232 23.04 -11.13 -0.09
C TYR A 232 23.44 -12.23 0.89
N THR A 233 22.83 -12.17 2.06
CA THR A 233 22.85 -13.22 3.08
C THR A 233 21.43 -13.67 3.36
N THR A 234 21.22 -14.98 3.46
CA THR A 234 19.94 -15.52 3.90
C THR A 234 19.75 -15.25 5.38
N LEU A 235 18.72 -14.48 5.72
CA LEU A 235 18.35 -14.15 7.09
C LEU A 235 17.63 -15.33 7.75
N VAL A 236 16.62 -15.85 7.06
CA VAL A 236 15.87 -17.03 7.50
C VAL A 236 15.33 -17.80 6.30
N THR A 237 15.29 -19.12 6.41
CA THR A 237 14.54 -20.01 5.51
C THR A 237 13.36 -20.58 6.25
N GLY A 238 12.29 -20.90 5.54
CA GLY A 238 11.10 -21.49 6.17
C GLY A 238 10.07 -21.93 5.14
N ASN A 239 8.89 -22.32 5.64
CA ASN A 239 7.74 -22.62 4.82
C ASN A 239 6.52 -21.95 5.42
N TRP A 240 6.31 -20.68 5.07
CA TRP A 240 5.15 -19.91 5.50
C TRP A 240 4.09 -19.98 4.40
N SER A 241 3.01 -20.68 4.67
CA SER A 241 1.88 -20.86 3.76
C SER A 241 0.62 -20.31 4.42
N LEU A 242 0.04 -19.27 3.84
CA LEU A 242 -1.14 -18.60 4.35
C LEU A 242 -2.29 -18.71 3.34
N LYS A 243 -3.52 -18.74 3.86
CA LYS A 243 -4.73 -18.70 3.06
C LYS A 243 -5.75 -17.82 3.77
N PHE A 244 -6.28 -16.82 3.06
CA PHE A 244 -7.28 -15.91 3.60
C PHE A 244 -8.20 -15.38 2.51
N GLU A 245 -9.28 -14.75 2.91
CA GLU A 245 -10.24 -14.12 2.00
C GLU A 245 -9.87 -12.64 1.79
N MET A 246 -9.91 -12.19 0.54
CA MET A 246 -9.70 -10.80 0.17
C MET A 246 -10.95 -10.01 0.51
N ASN A 247 -10.95 -9.38 1.68
CA ASN A 247 -12.08 -8.61 2.17
C ASN A 247 -11.63 -7.17 2.34
N TYR A 248 -12.01 -6.28 1.43
CA TYR A 248 -11.74 -4.85 1.54
C TYR A 248 -12.94 -4.09 0.97
N VAL A 249 -13.00 -2.78 1.21
CA VAL A 249 -14.03 -1.93 0.59
C VAL A 249 -13.48 -1.36 -0.71
N ASP A 250 -14.16 -1.67 -1.81
CA ASP A 250 -13.90 -1.01 -3.08
C ASP A 250 -14.43 0.43 -3.03
N THR A 251 -13.52 1.39 -3.22
CA THR A 251 -13.80 2.83 -3.27
C THR A 251 -13.62 3.40 -4.67
N THR A 252 -13.52 2.55 -5.70
CA THR A 252 -13.32 3.00 -7.08
C THR A 252 -14.49 3.88 -7.56
N VAL A 253 -14.13 5.04 -8.08
CA VAL A 253 -14.99 5.98 -8.77
C VAL A 253 -14.51 6.08 -10.22
N ASP A 254 -15.42 5.81 -11.16
CA ASP A 254 -15.18 6.00 -12.59
C ASP A 254 -15.31 7.49 -12.95
N LEU A 255 -14.34 8.00 -13.71
CA LEU A 255 -14.31 9.38 -14.18
C LEU A 255 -14.81 9.46 -15.64
N PRO A 256 -15.20 10.67 -16.11
CA PRO A 256 -15.53 10.85 -17.53
C PRO A 256 -14.36 10.44 -18.43
N ALA A 257 -14.66 9.67 -19.47
CA ALA A 257 -13.70 9.18 -20.46
C ALA A 257 -14.08 9.61 -21.90
N GLY A 258 -13.24 9.24 -22.87
CA GLY A 258 -13.40 9.55 -24.30
C GLY A 258 -12.70 10.83 -24.76
N GLN A 259 -11.88 11.43 -23.90
CA GLN A 259 -11.07 12.60 -24.27
C GLN A 259 -9.89 12.18 -25.16
N GLU A 260 -9.46 13.11 -26.02
CA GLU A 260 -8.32 12.92 -26.91
C GLU A 260 -7.15 13.79 -26.44
N THR A 261 -5.94 13.23 -26.48
CA THR A 261 -4.65 13.89 -26.20
C THR A 261 -3.63 13.45 -27.25
N THR A 262 -2.44 14.04 -27.23
CA THR A 262 -1.31 13.55 -28.04
C THR A 262 -0.13 13.15 -27.16
N TRP A 263 0.65 12.16 -27.60
CA TRP A 263 1.88 11.76 -26.95
C TRP A 263 2.96 11.41 -27.98
N GLN A 264 4.08 12.14 -27.92
CA GLN A 264 5.18 12.00 -28.89
C GLN A 264 4.69 11.97 -30.36
N GLY A 265 3.69 12.80 -30.69
CA GLY A 265 3.12 12.92 -32.03
C GLY A 265 2.15 11.80 -32.44
N ALA A 266 1.79 10.87 -31.55
CA ALA A 266 0.70 9.93 -31.77
C ALA A 266 -0.58 10.43 -31.08
N ASP A 267 -1.72 10.17 -31.71
CA ASP A 267 -3.03 10.44 -31.13
C ASP A 267 -3.32 9.40 -30.05
N VAL A 268 -3.96 9.84 -28.97
CA VAL A 268 -4.31 9.01 -27.82
C VAL A 268 -5.77 9.28 -27.46
N THR A 269 -6.55 8.21 -27.35
CA THR A 269 -7.90 8.25 -26.79
C THR A 269 -7.85 7.69 -25.38
N VAL A 270 -8.35 8.46 -24.41
CA VAL A 270 -8.51 8.01 -23.02
C VAL A 270 -9.81 7.22 -22.93
N ASP A 271 -9.72 5.89 -22.79
CA ASP A 271 -10.86 4.98 -22.89
C ASP A 271 -11.60 4.83 -21.56
N ALA A 272 -10.86 4.81 -20.45
CA ALA A 272 -11.41 4.79 -19.10
C ALA A 272 -10.42 5.38 -18.09
N VAL A 273 -10.94 6.05 -17.06
CA VAL A 273 -10.15 6.48 -15.91
C VAL A 273 -10.93 6.16 -14.64
N ALA A 274 -10.25 5.57 -13.68
CA ALA A 274 -10.82 5.27 -12.38
C ALA A 274 -9.84 5.67 -11.27
N VAL A 275 -10.36 6.22 -10.18
CA VAL A 275 -9.59 6.54 -8.97
C VAL A 275 -10.23 5.87 -7.77
N SER A 276 -9.44 5.55 -6.76
CA SER A 276 -9.90 4.97 -5.50
C SER A 276 -9.14 5.60 -4.34
N SER A 277 -9.43 5.13 -3.12
CA SER A 277 -8.63 5.54 -1.96
C SER A 277 -7.19 5.01 -1.96
N VAL A 278 -6.88 4.04 -2.80
CA VAL A 278 -5.57 3.38 -2.84
C VAL A 278 -4.81 3.58 -4.13
N GLY A 279 -5.44 3.98 -5.23
CA GLY A 279 -4.76 4.04 -6.52
C GLY A 279 -5.57 4.66 -7.66
N VAL A 280 -4.95 4.60 -8.83
CA VAL A 280 -5.50 5.07 -10.11
C VAL A 280 -5.32 3.99 -11.18
N THR A 281 -6.33 3.88 -12.05
CA THR A 281 -6.28 3.09 -13.28
C THR A 281 -6.63 3.98 -14.46
N VAL A 282 -5.85 3.89 -15.54
CA VAL A 282 -6.07 4.61 -16.80
C VAL A 282 -5.96 3.61 -17.95
N ASP A 283 -7.04 3.47 -18.71
CA ASP A 283 -7.07 2.74 -19.98
C ASP A 283 -7.01 3.76 -21.12
N TYR A 284 -6.15 3.51 -22.10
CA TYR A 284 -6.03 4.35 -23.29
C TYR A 284 -5.64 3.55 -24.52
N THR A 285 -6.07 4.05 -25.67
CA THR A 285 -5.67 3.58 -26.98
C THR A 285 -4.76 4.61 -27.61
N ILE A 286 -3.58 4.20 -28.06
CA ILE A 286 -2.60 5.07 -28.72
C ILE A 286 -2.40 4.64 -30.17
N ASP A 287 -2.36 5.60 -31.10
CA ASP A 287 -2.07 5.39 -32.52
C ASP A 287 -0.59 5.06 -32.77
N ARG A 288 -0.18 3.90 -32.23
CA ARG A 288 1.16 3.32 -32.32
C ARG A 288 1.12 1.86 -31.88
N GLN A 289 1.91 1.01 -32.53
CA GLN A 289 2.13 -0.36 -32.10
C GLN A 289 3.18 -0.48 -30.99
N ILE A 290 2.89 -1.28 -29.98
CA ILE A 290 3.84 -1.70 -28.95
C ILE A 290 4.95 -2.58 -29.56
N GLY A 291 6.14 -2.59 -28.92
CA GLY A 291 7.24 -3.41 -29.39
C GLY A 291 7.04 -4.90 -29.14
N ASP A 292 7.32 -5.71 -30.15
CA ASP A 292 7.30 -7.17 -30.05
C ASP A 292 8.66 -7.78 -29.62
N LEU A 293 8.63 -9.04 -29.18
CA LEU A 293 9.85 -9.81 -28.87
C LEU A 293 10.59 -10.33 -30.13
N GLY A 294 10.01 -10.12 -31.31
CA GLY A 294 10.42 -10.70 -32.57
C GLY A 294 10.54 -12.24 -32.54
N SER A 295 11.14 -12.79 -33.59
CA SER A 295 11.38 -14.25 -33.70
C SER A 295 12.42 -14.79 -32.72
N SER A 296 13.24 -13.91 -32.14
CA SER A 296 14.31 -14.29 -31.21
C SER A 296 13.82 -14.51 -29.77
N GLY A 297 12.59 -14.09 -29.45
CA GLY A 297 12.07 -14.08 -28.10
C GLY A 297 12.73 -13.04 -27.18
N LYS A 298 13.45 -12.07 -27.74
CA LYS A 298 14.15 -10.99 -27.02
C LYS A 298 13.76 -9.64 -27.63
N MET A 299 13.41 -8.67 -26.77
CA MET A 299 13.20 -7.30 -27.23
C MET A 299 14.48 -6.71 -27.81
N SER A 300 14.42 -6.27 -29.07
CA SER A 300 15.45 -5.41 -29.68
C SER A 300 15.40 -4.01 -29.06
N ASP A 301 16.42 -3.20 -29.28
CA ASP A 301 16.42 -1.80 -28.81
C ASP A 301 15.30 -0.98 -29.47
N GLU A 302 14.96 -1.28 -30.73
CA GLU A 302 13.79 -0.68 -31.40
C GLU A 302 12.48 -1.09 -30.73
N ALA A 303 12.32 -2.38 -30.40
CA ALA A 303 11.12 -2.85 -29.70
C ALA A 303 10.98 -2.23 -28.31
N LYS A 304 12.08 -2.09 -27.57
CA LYS A 304 12.07 -1.38 -26.28
C LYS A 304 11.63 0.07 -26.44
N ALA A 305 12.17 0.79 -27.43
CA ALA A 305 11.77 2.18 -27.68
C ALA A 305 10.29 2.29 -28.09
N LYS A 306 9.75 1.35 -28.86
CA LYS A 306 8.31 1.28 -29.17
C LYS A 306 7.46 1.02 -27.92
N THR A 307 7.89 0.09 -27.07
CA THR A 307 7.24 -0.18 -25.80
C THR A 307 7.25 1.05 -24.90
N GLU A 308 8.41 1.69 -24.70
CA GLU A 308 8.53 2.93 -23.91
C GLU A 308 7.67 4.07 -24.48
N ALA A 309 7.54 4.16 -25.81
CA ALA A 309 6.67 5.13 -26.43
C ALA A 309 5.18 4.90 -26.14
N VAL A 310 4.75 3.63 -26.05
CA VAL A 310 3.36 3.28 -25.69
C VAL A 310 3.15 3.44 -24.19
N THR A 311 4.04 2.87 -23.37
CA THR A 311 3.89 2.83 -21.91
C THR A 311 4.36 4.10 -21.21
N GLY A 312 5.01 5.04 -21.90
CA GLY A 312 5.56 6.27 -21.32
C GLY A 312 4.58 7.44 -21.23
N LEU A 313 3.31 7.26 -21.60
CA LEU A 313 2.28 8.31 -21.53
C LEU A 313 2.21 8.88 -20.09
N PRO A 314 2.42 10.20 -19.91
CA PRO A 314 2.37 10.81 -18.59
C PRO A 314 0.98 10.72 -17.97
N VAL A 315 0.93 10.32 -16.69
CA VAL A 315 -0.30 10.32 -15.88
C VAL A 315 0.02 10.96 -14.54
N THR A 316 -0.77 11.94 -14.12
CA THR A 316 -0.60 12.61 -12.82
C THR A 316 -1.93 12.71 -12.11
N VAL A 317 -1.97 12.38 -10.82
CA VAL A 317 -3.14 12.58 -9.96
C VAL A 317 -2.91 13.81 -9.10
N THR A 318 -3.90 14.69 -9.03
CA THR A 318 -3.85 15.91 -8.20
C THR A 318 -4.78 15.75 -7.01
N PHE A 319 -4.28 16.06 -5.81
CA PHE A 319 -5.03 15.98 -4.57
C PHE A 319 -5.46 17.37 -4.07
N ALA A 320 -6.47 17.40 -3.21
CA ALA A 320 -7.06 18.63 -2.65
C ALA A 320 -6.08 19.42 -1.77
N ASP A 321 -5.06 18.75 -1.21
CA ASP A 321 -3.98 19.38 -0.45
C ASP A 321 -2.95 20.10 -1.32
N GLY A 322 -3.10 20.07 -2.65
CA GLY A 322 -2.22 20.68 -3.64
C GLY A 322 -0.99 19.85 -3.99
N THR A 323 -0.85 18.65 -3.44
CA THR A 323 0.19 17.69 -3.84
C THR A 323 -0.25 16.86 -5.04
N THR A 324 0.71 16.24 -5.72
CA THR A 324 0.46 15.36 -6.85
C THR A 324 1.11 14.00 -6.67
N PHE A 325 0.60 13.01 -7.39
CA PHE A 325 1.20 11.69 -7.53
C PHE A 325 1.49 11.41 -9.01
N ASP A 326 2.74 11.09 -9.33
CA ASP A 326 3.17 10.76 -10.68
C ASP A 326 2.97 9.26 -10.93
N ALA A 327 2.00 8.94 -11.78
CA ALA A 327 1.65 7.58 -12.19
C ALA A 327 2.23 7.22 -13.58
N THR A 328 3.13 8.02 -14.13
CA THR A 328 3.73 7.78 -15.45
C THR A 328 4.40 6.41 -15.53
N ASN A 329 5.13 6.03 -14.48
CA ASN A 329 5.82 4.73 -14.39
C ASN A 329 4.98 3.63 -13.73
N ALA A 330 3.65 3.77 -13.75
CA ALA A 330 2.72 2.75 -13.28
C ALA A 330 2.93 1.40 -13.99
N ASN A 331 2.52 0.31 -13.33
CA ASN A 331 2.46 -1.00 -13.96
C ASN A 331 1.55 -0.90 -15.20
N THR A 332 2.11 -1.19 -16.37
CA THR A 332 1.42 -1.01 -17.64
C THR A 332 1.32 -2.34 -18.35
N HIS A 333 0.09 -2.79 -18.60
CA HIS A 333 -0.19 -3.83 -19.57
C HIS A 333 -0.56 -3.17 -20.89
N ALA A 334 -0.04 -3.67 -22.00
CA ALA A 334 -0.38 -3.13 -23.30
C ALA A 334 -0.39 -4.25 -24.36
N GLU A 335 -1.32 -4.13 -25.29
CA GLU A 335 -1.59 -5.10 -26.35
C GLU A 335 -1.71 -4.38 -27.69
N GLU A 336 -1.11 -4.97 -28.72
CA GLU A 336 -1.23 -4.50 -30.10
C GLU A 336 -2.62 -4.84 -30.64
N GLN A 337 -3.22 -3.91 -31.39
CA GLN A 337 -4.49 -4.11 -32.08
C GLN A 337 -4.29 -4.27 -33.60
N ASP A 338 -5.25 -4.94 -34.25
CA ASP A 338 -5.21 -5.22 -35.70
C ASP A 338 -5.22 -3.95 -36.58
N ASP A 339 -5.64 -2.80 -36.02
CA ASP A 339 -5.72 -1.52 -36.72
C ASP A 339 -4.42 -0.68 -36.64
N GLY A 340 -3.37 -1.20 -36.02
CA GLY A 340 -2.09 -0.51 -35.85
C GLY A 340 -1.98 0.34 -34.58
N THR A 341 -3.03 0.37 -33.75
CA THR A 341 -3.00 0.99 -32.43
C THR A 341 -2.52 0.02 -31.35
N SER A 342 -2.34 0.52 -30.13
CA SER A 342 -2.19 -0.32 -28.93
C SER A 342 -3.19 0.09 -27.86
N ALA A 343 -3.87 -0.89 -27.26
CA ALA A 343 -4.60 -0.69 -26.01
C ALA A 343 -3.62 -0.83 -24.84
N ALA A 344 -3.69 0.08 -23.88
CA ALA A 344 -2.84 0.05 -22.70
C ALA A 344 -3.65 0.35 -21.44
N THR A 345 -3.35 -0.39 -20.37
CA THR A 345 -3.89 -0.20 -19.02
C THR A 345 -2.75 0.11 -18.08
N LYS A 346 -2.79 1.30 -17.48
CA LYS A 346 -1.90 1.75 -16.39
C LYS A 346 -2.60 1.59 -15.07
N THR A 347 -1.93 0.94 -14.12
CA THR A 347 -2.48 0.68 -12.79
C THR A 347 -1.39 0.84 -11.74
N VAL A 348 -1.66 1.61 -10.69
CA VAL A 348 -0.71 1.85 -9.59
C VAL A 348 -1.41 2.24 -8.30
N THR A 349 -0.85 1.82 -7.17
CA THR A 349 -1.24 2.31 -5.85
C THR A 349 -0.47 3.56 -5.45
N TYR A 350 -1.13 4.49 -4.77
CA TYR A 350 -0.51 5.67 -4.20
C TYR A 350 0.47 5.31 -3.08
N ASP A 351 1.34 6.26 -2.74
CA ASP A 351 2.23 6.19 -1.58
C ASP A 351 1.54 6.55 -0.25
N ARG A 352 0.23 6.84 -0.32
CA ARG A 352 -0.63 7.23 0.80
C ARG A 352 -2.07 6.76 0.55
N ILE A 353 -2.90 6.77 1.59
CA ILE A 353 -4.35 6.57 1.44
C ILE A 353 -5.05 7.92 1.37
N VAL A 354 -5.97 8.07 0.42
CA VAL A 354 -6.65 9.34 0.12
C VAL A 354 -8.16 9.12 0.10
N ALA A 355 -8.96 10.02 0.66
CA ALA A 355 -10.42 9.90 0.46
C ALA A 355 -10.74 10.16 -1.01
N ALA A 356 -11.70 9.43 -1.59
CA ALA A 356 -12.08 9.66 -2.99
C ALA A 356 -12.46 11.14 -3.27
N GLY A 357 -13.07 11.82 -2.30
CA GLY A 357 -13.41 13.24 -2.37
C GLY A 357 -12.23 14.22 -2.23
N ASP A 358 -11.06 13.74 -1.80
CA ASP A 358 -9.81 14.52 -1.72
C ASP A 358 -8.96 14.39 -2.99
N ILE A 359 -9.44 13.63 -3.99
CA ILE A 359 -8.85 13.55 -5.32
C ILE A 359 -9.54 14.61 -6.18
N VAL A 360 -8.76 15.49 -6.80
CA VAL A 360 -9.28 16.63 -7.57
C VAL A 360 -9.38 16.30 -9.04
N SER A 361 -8.32 15.71 -9.61
CA SER A 361 -8.26 15.41 -11.04
C SER A 361 -7.21 14.36 -11.35
N VAL A 362 -7.37 13.72 -12.52
CA VAL A 362 -6.35 12.91 -13.18
C VAL A 362 -6.00 13.58 -14.50
N THR A 363 -4.72 13.90 -14.69
CA THR A 363 -4.20 14.40 -15.96
C THR A 363 -3.57 13.25 -16.74
N VAL A 364 -4.03 13.04 -17.97
CA VAL A 364 -3.51 12.03 -18.90
C VAL A 364 -2.98 12.76 -20.13
N GLY A 365 -1.68 12.70 -20.37
CA GLY A 365 -1.03 13.54 -21.38
C GLY A 365 -1.20 15.03 -21.03
N ASP A 366 -1.91 15.78 -21.87
CA ASP A 366 -2.23 17.21 -21.65
C ASP A 366 -3.69 17.47 -21.25
N VAL A 367 -4.51 16.42 -21.10
CA VAL A 367 -5.92 16.53 -20.73
C VAL A 367 -6.11 16.28 -19.24
N GLU A 368 -6.76 17.23 -18.57
CA GLU A 368 -7.18 17.11 -17.18
C GLU A 368 -8.64 16.61 -17.08
N ILE A 369 -8.84 15.53 -16.32
CA ILE A 369 -10.14 14.90 -16.08
C ILE A 369 -10.52 15.14 -14.61
N PRO A 370 -11.53 15.98 -14.33
CA PRO A 370 -11.91 16.30 -12.95
C PRO A 370 -12.65 15.14 -12.29
N VAL A 371 -12.35 14.91 -11.01
CA VAL A 371 -13.18 14.08 -10.14
C VAL A 371 -14.40 14.91 -9.76
N SER A 372 -15.51 14.68 -10.44
CA SER A 372 -16.77 15.35 -10.10
C SER A 372 -17.25 14.80 -8.75
N ALA A 373 -17.33 15.63 -7.71
CA ALA A 373 -17.99 15.23 -6.47
C ALA A 373 -19.44 14.84 -6.79
N ALA A 374 -19.78 13.57 -6.59
CA ALA A 374 -21.14 13.06 -6.76
C ALA A 374 -22.10 13.62 -5.70
#